data_AF-A0A8I2FSR0-F1
#
_entry.id   AF-A0A8I2FSR0-F1
#
_cell.length_a   1.000
_cell.length_b   1.000
_cell.length_c   1.000
_cell.angle_alpha   90.00
_cell.angle_beta   90.00
_cell.angle_gamma   90.00
#
_symmetry.space_group_name_H-M   'P 1'
#
loop_
_entity.id
_entity.type
_entity.pdbx_description
1 polymer ?
#
loop_
_entity_poly.entity_id
_entity_poly.type
_entity_poly.pdbx_seq_one_letter_code
_entity_poly.pdbx_strand_id
1 'polypeptide(L)'
;MFRIIKIEFHRHLTRWTITAMLVFLLLGTAALQTGIDKHKIDLKHQEEFIITEMKKISLWVNYHQYGGAGFRRRLEPIPLAAAFYNSVTLNELLSFIDCGIRLKHMELKVGKRLFEKPFGGSLDLSWYFLIFGSLAISAWGFFALRNIQFLRYLMNFTGKKNVYWGIILARMIWIFLFLAAAFLLYWLQYLVNGLGLDFNEITGLLTFFLMTALVWVFFLGLSTACGAIRDWRKEVVILGVLWILLVLVWPEVLSVIVSRKAAANMKSAYKHEIRKIEILMEFEKEAFEYSGRYKTREEKIEADNRMGERWWDKDFKEIEKLEAEMLEKTREIARSFHHWSIFNPVTHYKSVNNELSSRGYNAYMEFYREDQEIHKGFLRYYLDKKRYESYTKVVPYLSKEQLVSRSKVSLPAYFLPGFILNLAIIAGVLFLAYLRLNRSLFPVPEKGVTTKNAVFTFTKGIIFGLIMNCLNLKNQFLNVFYGCFREFQGKITIDGQNIVTREKKGFVYIPCPSKISNTIKIRHLLSLAFRVSVPGLDIKKKLFGNLKDLEKARLLIALAQSKKTGIIILDDFAEGLATEYEYIEIAREIKSADKLIISLSSNTSMIVIPDKTIITLRRGSGYVQNKDILK
;
A
#
# COMPACT_ATOMS: atom_id res chain seq x y z
N MET A 1 -4.42 -11.99 -23.09
CA MET A 1 -4.32 -11.52 -21.68
C MET A 1 -5.38 -12.18 -20.78
N PHE A 2 -6.68 -12.07 -21.07
CA PHE A 2 -7.77 -12.63 -20.25
C PHE A 2 -7.60 -14.10 -19.82
N ARG A 3 -7.10 -14.97 -20.72
CA ARG A 3 -6.81 -16.38 -20.40
C ARG A 3 -5.75 -16.53 -19.29
N ILE A 4 -4.72 -15.69 -19.29
CA ILE A 4 -3.69 -15.66 -18.24
C ILE A 4 -4.29 -15.18 -16.93
N ILE A 5 -5.11 -14.12 -16.99
CA ILE A 5 -5.83 -13.62 -15.81
C ILE A 5 -6.64 -14.75 -15.17
N LYS A 6 -7.42 -15.49 -15.98
CA LYS A 6 -8.21 -16.63 -15.51
C LYS A 6 -7.34 -17.72 -14.87
N ILE A 7 -6.21 -18.08 -15.48
CA ILE A 7 -5.29 -19.09 -14.93
C ILE A 7 -4.73 -18.64 -13.59
N GLU A 8 -4.18 -17.43 -13.51
CA GLU A 8 -3.57 -16.90 -12.29
C GLU A 8 -4.61 -16.71 -11.18
N PHE A 9 -5.82 -16.22 -11.52
CA PHE A 9 -6.92 -16.08 -10.58
C PHE A 9 -7.28 -17.41 -9.91
N HIS A 10 -7.42 -18.48 -10.71
CA HIS A 10 -7.73 -19.81 -10.19
C HIS A 10 -6.55 -20.44 -9.44
N ARG A 11 -5.31 -20.09 -9.80
CA ARG A 11 -4.11 -20.55 -9.09
C ARG A 11 -4.09 -20.12 -7.63
N HIS A 12 -4.68 -18.95 -7.35
CA HIS A 12 -4.78 -18.40 -5.99
C HIS A 12 -6.09 -18.77 -5.28
N LEU A 13 -7.07 -19.32 -5.99
CA LEU A 13 -8.31 -19.85 -5.41
C LEU A 13 -8.05 -21.22 -4.75
N THR A 14 -7.16 -21.25 -3.75
CA THR A 14 -6.84 -22.42 -2.95
C THR A 14 -7.50 -22.32 -1.59
N ARG A 15 -7.74 -23.47 -0.92
CA ARG A 15 -8.27 -23.50 0.45
C ARG A 15 -7.39 -22.66 1.39
N TRP A 16 -6.07 -22.79 1.29
CA TRP A 16 -5.11 -22.04 2.10
C TRP A 16 -5.20 -20.54 1.91
N THR A 17 -5.30 -20.05 0.67
CA THR A 17 -5.46 -18.61 0.40
C THR A 17 -6.75 -18.09 1.00
N ILE A 18 -7.87 -18.80 0.80
CA ILE A 18 -9.17 -18.41 1.35
C ILE A 18 -9.12 -18.41 2.88
N THR A 19 -8.56 -19.45 3.50
CA THR A 19 -8.39 -19.53 4.95
C THR A 19 -7.52 -18.38 5.47
N ALA A 20 -6.40 -18.06 4.83
CA ALA A 20 -5.55 -16.94 5.23
C ALA A 20 -6.29 -15.59 5.11
N MET A 21 -7.07 -15.39 4.05
CA MET A 21 -7.90 -14.19 3.87
C MET A 21 -8.99 -14.10 4.95
N LEU A 22 -9.65 -15.21 5.27
CA LEU A 22 -10.66 -15.25 6.34
C LEU A 22 -10.05 -14.96 7.71
N VAL A 23 -8.90 -15.57 8.04
CA VAL A 23 -8.17 -15.27 9.27
C VAL A 23 -7.77 -13.80 9.31
N PHE A 24 -7.30 -13.23 8.20
CA PHE A 24 -6.96 -11.81 8.13
C PHE A 24 -8.18 -10.91 8.39
N LEU A 25 -9.34 -11.25 7.82
CA LEU A 25 -10.59 -10.51 8.03
C LEU A 25 -11.06 -10.62 9.48
N LEU A 26 -11.01 -11.81 10.09
CA LEU A 26 -11.39 -12.02 11.49
C LEU A 26 -10.53 -11.19 12.45
N LEU A 27 -9.21 -11.19 12.25
CA LEU A 27 -8.30 -10.37 13.03
C LEU A 27 -8.53 -8.87 12.81
N GLY A 28 -8.85 -8.46 11.57
CA GLY A 28 -9.24 -7.09 11.26
C GLY A 28 -10.55 -6.67 11.93
N THR A 29 -11.56 -7.55 11.93
CA THR A 29 -12.82 -7.36 12.68
C THR A 29 -12.57 -7.22 14.17
N ALA A 30 -11.66 -8.00 14.76
CA ALA A 30 -11.29 -7.87 16.17
C ALA A 30 -10.57 -6.54 16.47
N ALA A 31 -9.67 -6.10 15.58
CA ALA A 31 -9.00 -4.81 15.69
C ALA A 31 -10.00 -3.64 15.59
N LEU A 32 -10.96 -3.71 14.67
CA LEU A 32 -12.04 -2.73 14.56
C LEU A 32 -12.95 -2.75 15.78
N GLN A 33 -13.31 -3.92 16.31
CA GLN A 33 -14.16 -4.03 17.50
C GLN A 33 -13.51 -3.33 18.70
N THR A 34 -12.21 -3.54 18.89
CA THR A 34 -11.45 -2.86 19.95
C THR A 34 -11.52 -1.34 19.80
N GLY A 35 -11.47 -0.83 18.57
CA GLY A 35 -11.65 0.59 18.27
C GLY A 35 -13.07 1.10 18.54
N ILE A 36 -14.08 0.31 18.20
CA ILE A 36 -15.50 0.62 18.47
C ILE A 36 -15.77 0.68 19.97
N ASP A 37 -15.25 -0.28 20.74
CA ASP A 37 -15.43 -0.32 22.19
C ASP A 37 -14.79 0.91 22.85
N LYS A 38 -13.60 1.31 22.40
CA LYS A 38 -12.96 2.57 22.82
C LYS A 38 -13.80 3.80 22.45
N HIS A 39 -14.36 3.85 21.24
CA HIS A 39 -15.23 4.95 20.84
C HIS A 39 -16.50 5.04 21.70
N LYS A 40 -17.12 3.91 22.06
CA LYS A 40 -18.26 3.88 23.00
C LYS A 40 -17.87 4.38 24.40
N ILE A 41 -16.66 4.09 24.87
CA ILE A 41 -16.13 4.64 26.13
C ILE A 41 -15.96 6.16 26.01
N ASP A 42 -15.42 6.65 24.89
CA ASP A 42 -15.27 8.09 24.64
C ASP A 42 -16.62 8.83 24.67
N LEU A 43 -17.68 8.24 24.11
CA LEU A 43 -19.05 8.77 24.16
C LEU A 43 -19.60 8.84 25.59
N LYS A 44 -19.35 7.82 26.43
CA LYS A 44 -19.74 7.85 27.85
C LYS A 44 -19.00 8.95 28.62
N HIS A 45 -17.68 9.06 28.43
CA HIS A 45 -16.89 10.13 29.03
C HIS A 45 -17.35 11.52 28.56
N GLN A 46 -17.90 11.64 27.35
CA GLN A 46 -18.48 12.88 26.86
C GLN A 46 -19.78 13.25 27.59
N GLU A 47 -20.68 12.30 27.82
CA GLU A 47 -21.89 12.55 28.61
C GLU A 47 -21.53 13.01 30.04
N GLU A 48 -20.59 12.31 30.68
CA GLU A 48 -20.07 12.69 32.00
C GLU A 48 -19.41 14.07 31.99
N PHE A 49 -18.67 14.40 30.93
CA PHE A 49 -18.06 15.72 30.73
C PHE A 49 -19.14 16.81 30.65
N ILE A 50 -20.17 16.64 29.82
CA ILE A 50 -21.27 17.61 29.68
C ILE A 50 -21.99 17.81 31.02
N ILE A 51 -22.35 16.72 31.71
CA ILE A 51 -23.03 16.78 33.01
C ILE A 51 -22.16 17.53 34.02
N THR A 52 -20.86 17.22 34.06
CA THR A 52 -19.91 17.85 34.98
C THR A 52 -19.76 19.34 34.71
N GLU A 53 -19.59 19.74 33.45
CA GLU A 53 -19.46 21.16 33.09
C GLU A 53 -20.75 21.93 33.36
N MET A 54 -21.92 21.40 32.98
CA MET A 54 -23.20 22.05 33.28
C MET A 54 -23.46 22.20 34.78
N LYS A 55 -23.11 21.16 35.57
CA LYS A 55 -23.23 21.21 37.03
C LYS A 55 -22.30 22.26 37.62
N LYS A 56 -21.04 22.37 37.14
CA LYS A 56 -20.13 23.44 37.57
C LYS A 56 -20.74 24.82 37.33
N ILE A 57 -21.24 25.07 36.11
CA ILE A 57 -21.84 26.36 35.76
C ILE A 57 -23.03 26.70 36.68
N SER A 58 -23.89 25.71 36.99
CA SER A 58 -25.03 25.92 37.89
C SER A 58 -24.66 26.22 39.35
N LEU A 59 -23.44 25.86 39.77
CA LEU A 59 -22.96 26.06 41.14
C LEU A 59 -22.34 27.45 41.33
N TRP A 60 -22.15 28.22 40.25
CA TRP A 60 -21.51 29.53 40.36
C TRP A 60 -22.52 30.59 40.77
N VAL A 61 -22.12 31.36 41.78
CA VAL A 61 -22.98 32.32 42.47
C VAL A 61 -23.15 33.59 41.63
N ASN A 62 -22.13 33.99 40.88
CA ASN A 62 -22.15 35.23 40.09
C ASN A 62 -21.29 35.14 38.83
N TYR A 63 -21.47 36.12 37.93
CA TYR A 63 -20.72 36.17 36.67
C TYR A 63 -19.22 36.39 36.86
N HIS A 64 -18.77 36.94 37.99
CA HIS A 64 -17.33 37.07 38.26
C HIS A 64 -16.68 35.69 38.46
N GLN A 65 -17.34 34.80 39.20
CA GLN A 65 -16.94 33.39 39.27
C GLN A 65 -17.07 32.74 37.88
N TYR A 66 -18.07 33.10 37.08
CA TYR A 66 -18.27 32.56 35.72
C TYR A 66 -17.17 32.92 34.72
N GLY A 67 -16.89 34.21 34.57
CA GLY A 67 -15.78 34.67 33.75
C GLY A 67 -14.43 34.19 34.28
N GLY A 68 -14.23 34.24 35.60
CA GLY A 68 -12.96 33.84 36.20
C GLY A 68 -12.69 32.34 36.14
N ALA A 69 -13.72 31.49 36.21
CA ALA A 69 -13.58 30.05 36.19
C ALA A 69 -13.62 29.45 34.78
N GLY A 70 -14.42 30.03 33.87
CA GLY A 70 -14.54 29.54 32.50
C GLY A 70 -15.06 28.12 32.36
N PHE A 71 -15.36 27.69 31.15
CA PHE A 71 -15.87 26.35 30.84
C PHE A 71 -14.97 25.63 29.84
N ARG A 72 -15.07 24.30 29.81
CA ARG A 72 -14.33 23.49 28.84
C ARG A 72 -15.18 23.15 27.63
N ARG A 73 -14.53 23.05 26.48
CA ARG A 73 -15.06 22.43 25.26
C ARG A 73 -14.26 21.20 24.89
N ARG A 74 -14.91 20.23 24.27
CA ARG A 74 -14.30 18.97 23.84
C ARG A 74 -14.56 18.73 22.36
N LEU A 75 -13.54 18.26 21.63
CA LEU A 75 -13.73 17.73 20.28
C LEU A 75 -14.27 16.30 20.36
N GLU A 76 -15.44 16.07 19.78
CA GLU A 76 -16.04 14.75 19.60
C GLU A 76 -15.55 14.15 18.27
N PRO A 77 -14.87 12.99 18.32
CA PRO A 77 -14.55 12.25 17.12
C PRO A 77 -15.82 11.67 16.50
N ILE A 78 -15.83 11.57 15.17
CA ILE A 78 -16.86 10.81 14.46
C ILE A 78 -16.72 9.29 14.70
N PRO A 79 -17.79 8.49 14.54
CA PRO A 79 -17.72 7.03 14.64
C PRO A 79 -16.61 6.36 13.82
N LEU A 80 -16.33 6.87 12.62
CA LEU A 80 -15.27 6.38 11.75
C LEU A 80 -13.87 6.43 12.42
N ALA A 81 -13.66 7.31 13.41
CA ALA A 81 -12.40 7.41 14.16
C ALA A 81 -12.03 6.11 14.89
N ALA A 82 -12.99 5.22 15.16
CA ALA A 82 -12.76 3.90 15.75
C ALA A 82 -11.76 3.06 14.94
N ALA A 83 -11.74 3.20 13.61
CA ALA A 83 -10.78 2.50 12.74
C ALA A 83 -9.33 3.03 12.85
N PHE A 84 -9.14 4.23 13.43
CA PHE A 84 -7.90 5.00 13.36
C PHE A 84 -7.33 5.40 14.72
N TYR A 85 -7.84 4.82 15.82
CA TYR A 85 -7.61 5.33 17.18
C TYR A 85 -6.13 5.57 17.55
N ASN A 86 -5.19 4.75 17.04
CA ASN A 86 -3.75 4.89 17.33
C ASN A 86 -2.96 5.56 16.19
N SER A 87 -3.61 5.79 15.06
CA SER A 87 -3.06 6.49 13.89
C SER A 87 -3.17 8.01 14.04
N VAL A 88 -3.80 8.48 15.12
CA VAL A 88 -4.08 9.89 15.36
C VAL A 88 -2.92 10.60 16.04
N THR A 89 -2.69 11.84 15.63
CA THR A 89 -1.71 12.74 16.25
C THR A 89 -2.16 13.25 17.65
N LEU A 90 -3.47 13.29 17.88
CA LEU A 90 -4.14 13.95 19.02
C LEU A 90 -5.10 12.97 19.71
N ASN A 91 -4.74 12.52 20.92
CA ASN A 91 -5.54 11.55 21.67
C ASN A 91 -6.80 12.18 22.27
N GLU A 92 -6.65 13.37 22.86
CA GLU A 92 -7.75 14.17 23.40
C GLU A 92 -7.51 15.65 23.09
N LEU A 93 -8.56 16.33 22.64
CA LEU A 93 -8.57 17.77 22.40
C LEU A 93 -9.63 18.39 23.29
N LEU A 94 -9.14 19.00 24.38
CA LEU A 94 -9.93 19.78 25.32
C LEU A 94 -9.47 21.21 25.22
N SER A 95 -10.41 22.13 25.11
CA SER A 95 -10.15 23.56 25.13
C SER A 95 -10.79 24.19 26.36
N PHE A 96 -10.17 25.25 26.86
CA PHE A 96 -10.62 25.97 28.03
C PHE A 96 -10.90 27.41 27.66
N ILE A 97 -12.12 27.86 27.97
CA ILE A 97 -12.62 29.18 27.61
C ILE A 97 -12.95 29.91 28.90
N ASP A 98 -12.12 30.89 29.27
CA ASP A 98 -12.25 31.74 30.45
C ASP A 98 -12.06 33.22 30.09
N CYS A 99 -12.33 34.13 31.03
CA CYS A 99 -12.15 35.57 30.85
C CYS A 99 -10.87 36.10 31.51
N GLY A 100 -10.07 35.25 32.13
CA GLY A 100 -8.77 35.61 32.70
C GLY A 100 -7.69 34.71 32.12
N ILE A 101 -6.43 35.13 32.09
CA ILE A 101 -5.36 34.23 31.64
C ILE A 101 -4.99 33.31 32.80
N ARG A 102 -5.76 32.24 33.01
CA ARG A 102 -5.29 31.19 33.91
C ARG A 102 -4.13 30.47 33.22
N LEU A 103 -2.94 30.65 33.79
CA LEU A 103 -1.76 29.79 33.59
C LEU A 103 -2.00 28.30 33.93
N LYS A 104 -3.24 27.91 34.32
CA LYS A 104 -3.58 26.52 34.65
C LYS A 104 -3.43 25.64 33.42
N HIS A 105 -2.22 25.10 33.29
CA HIS A 105 -1.84 23.92 32.52
C HIS A 105 -2.83 23.55 31.42
N MET A 106 -2.78 24.28 30.31
CA MET A 106 -3.35 23.79 29.07
C MET A 106 -2.66 22.47 28.71
N GLU A 107 -3.41 21.38 28.73
CA GLU A 107 -3.08 20.16 27.98
C GLU A 107 -3.49 20.29 26.49
N LEU A 108 -3.83 21.50 26.02
CA LEU A 108 -3.85 21.74 24.58
C LEU A 108 -2.43 21.56 24.06
N LYS A 109 -2.23 20.56 23.19
CA LYS A 109 -0.99 20.37 22.43
C LYS A 109 -0.85 21.49 21.39
N VAL A 110 -0.57 22.71 21.84
CA VAL A 110 -0.44 23.89 20.98
C VAL A 110 0.99 24.02 20.45
N GLY A 111 1.14 24.56 19.24
CA GLY A 111 2.43 24.89 18.64
C GLY A 111 3.32 23.66 18.45
N LYS A 112 4.58 23.74 18.89
CA LYS A 112 5.57 22.65 18.73
C LYS A 112 5.09 21.29 19.27
N ARG A 113 4.30 21.28 20.37
CA ARG A 113 3.83 20.05 21.03
C ARG A 113 2.79 19.28 20.22
N LEU A 114 2.13 19.93 19.26
CA LEU A 114 1.19 19.28 18.33
C LEU A 114 1.87 18.18 17.50
N PHE A 115 3.18 18.32 17.28
CA PHE A 115 3.98 17.43 16.44
C PHE A 115 4.81 16.41 17.25
N GLU A 116 4.68 16.41 18.58
CA GLU A 116 5.32 15.44 19.46
C GLU A 116 4.51 14.13 19.49
N LYS A 117 5.20 13.01 19.23
CA LYS A 117 4.53 11.70 19.14
C LYS A 117 4.04 11.21 20.50
N PRO A 118 2.81 10.66 20.59
CA PRO A 118 2.45 9.85 21.74
C PRO A 118 3.36 8.60 21.78
N PHE A 119 3.98 8.33 22.93
CA PHE A 119 4.72 7.09 23.19
C PHE A 119 3.73 5.95 23.44
N GLY A 120 3.92 4.81 22.77
CA GLY A 120 3.12 3.60 22.97
C GLY A 120 1.83 3.60 22.15
N GLY A 121 1.88 3.08 20.92
CA GLY A 121 0.70 2.88 20.08
C GLY A 121 0.26 1.41 20.13
N SER A 122 -1.00 1.16 20.50
CA SER A 122 -1.64 -0.13 20.22
C SER A 122 -1.87 -0.29 18.70
N LEU A 123 -2.00 -1.52 18.20
CA LEU A 123 -2.23 -1.77 16.77
C LEU A 123 -3.71 -1.49 16.44
N ASP A 124 -4.01 -0.40 15.73
CA ASP A 124 -5.37 -0.16 15.21
C ASP A 124 -5.58 -0.83 13.84
N LEU A 125 -6.80 -0.72 13.29
CA LEU A 125 -7.15 -1.32 12.00
C LEU A 125 -6.26 -0.80 10.87
N SER A 126 -6.00 0.50 10.84
CA SER A 126 -5.15 1.15 9.83
C SER A 126 -3.72 0.59 9.85
N TRP A 127 -3.11 0.49 11.03
CA TRP A 127 -1.79 -0.11 11.20
C TRP A 127 -1.78 -1.61 10.93
N TYR A 128 -2.86 -2.33 11.25
CA TYR A 128 -3.01 -3.74 10.93
C TYR A 128 -2.95 -3.99 9.41
N PHE A 129 -3.74 -3.23 8.63
CA PHE A 129 -3.72 -3.31 7.16
C PHE A 129 -2.38 -2.87 6.57
N LEU A 130 -1.75 -1.86 7.17
CA LEU A 130 -0.44 -1.42 6.72
C LEU A 130 0.63 -2.47 6.97
N ILE A 131 0.81 -2.96 8.20
CA ILE A 131 1.91 -3.86 8.57
C ILE A 131 1.67 -5.26 7.99
N PHE A 132 0.60 -5.93 8.44
CA PHE A 132 0.38 -7.32 8.08
C PHE A 132 -0.06 -7.46 6.63
N GLY A 133 -0.90 -6.53 6.16
CA GLY A 133 -1.34 -6.50 4.77
C GLY A 133 -0.20 -6.28 3.79
N SER A 134 0.63 -5.25 4.00
CA SER A 134 1.77 -5.02 3.09
C SER A 134 2.80 -6.15 3.13
N LEU A 135 3.02 -6.79 4.28
CA LEU A 135 3.93 -7.93 4.40
C LEU A 135 3.39 -9.14 3.64
N ALA A 136 2.10 -9.47 3.82
CA ALA A 136 1.43 -10.57 3.11
C ALA A 136 1.44 -10.35 1.59
N ILE A 137 1.13 -9.13 1.14
CA ILE A 137 1.17 -8.77 -0.28
C ILE A 137 2.60 -8.76 -0.83
N SER A 138 3.59 -8.37 -0.03
CA SER A 138 5.01 -8.45 -0.42
C SER A 138 5.45 -9.90 -0.60
N ALA A 139 5.13 -10.78 0.36
CA ALA A 139 5.41 -12.21 0.23
C ALA A 139 4.69 -12.82 -0.99
N TRP A 140 3.42 -12.45 -1.19
CA TRP A 140 2.65 -12.94 -2.32
C TRP A 140 3.24 -12.49 -3.65
N GLY A 141 3.52 -11.19 -3.81
CA GLY A 141 4.13 -10.59 -5.00
C GLY A 141 5.53 -11.11 -5.31
N PHE A 142 6.32 -11.41 -4.28
CA PHE A 142 7.63 -12.03 -4.43
C PHE A 142 7.56 -13.36 -5.22
N PHE A 143 6.52 -14.17 -5.00
CA PHE A 143 6.30 -15.42 -5.73
C PHE A 143 5.59 -15.25 -7.09
N ALA A 144 5.36 -14.02 -7.57
CA ALA A 144 4.69 -13.78 -8.85
C ALA A 144 5.44 -14.36 -10.05
N LEU A 145 6.76 -14.15 -10.08
CA LEU A 145 7.57 -14.42 -11.26
C LEU A 145 8.55 -15.58 -11.09
N ARG A 146 8.51 -16.28 -9.96
CA ARG A 146 9.54 -17.26 -9.57
C ARG A 146 9.55 -18.52 -10.44
N ASN A 147 8.40 -18.96 -10.95
CA ASN A 147 8.35 -20.14 -11.84
C ASN A 147 8.66 -19.75 -13.29
N ILE A 148 9.94 -19.50 -13.59
CA ILE A 148 10.43 -19.07 -14.91
C ILE A 148 10.01 -20.03 -16.02
N GLN A 149 10.08 -21.34 -15.79
CA GLN A 149 9.74 -22.34 -16.81
C GLN A 149 8.26 -22.30 -17.18
N PHE A 150 7.39 -22.16 -16.18
CA PHE A 150 5.96 -21.95 -16.41
C PHE A 150 5.69 -20.63 -17.16
N LEU A 151 6.39 -19.55 -16.83
CA LEU A 151 6.25 -18.27 -17.55
C LEU A 151 6.67 -18.39 -19.01
N ARG A 152 7.84 -19.00 -19.28
CA ARG A 152 8.34 -19.27 -20.65
C ARG A 152 7.35 -20.12 -21.45
N TYR A 153 6.72 -21.11 -20.81
CA TYR A 153 5.66 -21.90 -21.42
C TYR A 153 4.42 -21.06 -21.77
N LEU A 154 3.91 -20.23 -20.85
CA LEU A 154 2.77 -19.34 -21.12
C LEU A 154 3.05 -18.35 -22.25
N MET A 155 4.30 -17.94 -22.43
CA MET A 155 4.73 -17.05 -23.51
C MET A 155 4.60 -17.66 -24.91
N ASN A 156 4.48 -18.99 -25.03
CA ASN A 156 4.15 -19.64 -26.31
C ASN A 156 2.78 -19.20 -26.84
N PHE A 157 1.84 -18.90 -25.94
CA PHE A 157 0.44 -18.71 -26.31
C PHE A 157 0.04 -17.25 -26.47
N THR A 158 0.56 -16.36 -25.61
CA THR A 158 0.05 -14.98 -25.51
C THR A 158 1.12 -13.90 -25.59
N GLY A 159 2.41 -14.27 -25.55
CA GLY A 159 3.54 -13.33 -25.57
C GLY A 159 3.86 -12.69 -24.21
N LYS A 160 5.08 -12.15 -24.06
CA LYS A 160 5.64 -11.68 -22.76
C LYS A 160 4.80 -10.61 -22.05
N LYS A 161 4.36 -9.58 -22.79
CA LYS A 161 3.60 -8.44 -22.25
C LYS A 161 2.28 -8.93 -21.64
N ASN A 162 1.59 -9.83 -22.35
CA ASN A 162 0.31 -10.37 -21.91
C ASN A 162 0.42 -11.33 -20.73
N VAL A 163 1.52 -12.09 -20.62
CA VAL A 163 1.79 -12.95 -19.46
C VAL A 163 2.04 -12.09 -18.22
N TYR A 164 2.94 -11.11 -18.32
CA TYR A 164 3.27 -10.23 -17.20
C TYR A 164 2.04 -9.46 -16.69
N TRP A 165 1.40 -8.67 -17.56
CA TRP A 165 0.25 -7.87 -17.16
C TRP A 165 -0.95 -8.74 -16.78
N GLY A 166 -1.11 -9.93 -17.38
CA GLY A 166 -2.13 -10.88 -16.99
C GLY A 166 -1.96 -11.38 -15.55
N ILE A 167 -0.72 -11.62 -15.11
CA ILE A 167 -0.41 -12.05 -13.74
C ILE A 167 -0.65 -10.89 -12.75
N ILE A 168 -0.12 -9.70 -13.05
CA ILE A 168 -0.27 -8.52 -12.20
C ILE A 168 -1.75 -8.14 -12.05
N LEU A 169 -2.50 -8.03 -13.15
CA LEU A 169 -3.92 -7.68 -13.12
C LEU A 169 -4.76 -8.71 -12.35
N ALA A 170 -4.48 -10.00 -12.50
CA ALA A 170 -5.19 -11.03 -11.72
C ALA A 170 -5.01 -10.85 -10.21
N ARG A 171 -3.80 -10.45 -9.78
CA ARG A 171 -3.49 -10.21 -8.37
C ARG A 171 -4.08 -8.91 -7.86
N MET A 172 -4.08 -7.87 -8.68
CA MET A 172 -4.78 -6.62 -8.38
C MET A 172 -6.28 -6.87 -8.19
N ILE A 173 -6.93 -7.63 -9.09
CA ILE A 173 -8.35 -8.01 -8.95
C ILE A 173 -8.61 -8.69 -7.60
N TRP A 174 -7.74 -9.61 -7.20
CA TRP A 174 -7.84 -10.27 -5.90
C TRP A 174 -7.69 -9.30 -4.71
N ILE A 175 -6.76 -8.34 -4.78
CA ILE A 175 -6.64 -7.26 -3.78
C ILE A 175 -7.94 -6.48 -3.68
N PHE A 176 -8.49 -6.04 -4.82
CA PHE A 176 -9.73 -5.26 -4.83
C PHE A 176 -10.94 -6.05 -4.33
N LEU A 177 -11.09 -7.32 -4.72
CA LEU A 177 -12.15 -8.19 -4.21
C LEU A 177 -12.05 -8.39 -2.69
N PHE A 178 -10.82 -8.58 -2.18
CA PHE A 178 -10.59 -8.70 -0.75
C PHE A 178 -10.96 -7.42 0.00
N LEU A 179 -10.51 -6.26 -0.48
CA LEU A 179 -10.79 -4.97 0.15
C LEU A 179 -12.26 -4.59 0.04
N ALA A 180 -12.95 -4.98 -1.04
CA ALA A 180 -14.40 -4.82 -1.15
C ALA A 180 -15.15 -5.68 -0.11
N ALA A 181 -14.73 -6.93 0.09
CA ALA A 181 -15.29 -7.78 1.14
C ALA A 181 -15.02 -7.21 2.54
N ALA A 182 -13.79 -6.72 2.80
CA ALA A 182 -13.43 -6.06 4.05
C ALA A 182 -14.25 -4.78 4.29
N PHE A 183 -14.47 -3.96 3.26
CA PHE A 183 -15.32 -2.77 3.33
C PHE A 183 -16.74 -3.12 3.76
N LEU A 184 -17.38 -4.08 3.08
CA LEU A 184 -18.72 -4.52 3.43
C LEU A 184 -18.79 -5.08 4.85
N LEU A 185 -17.82 -5.92 5.24
CA LEU A 185 -17.78 -6.52 6.57
C LEU A 185 -17.64 -5.46 7.67
N TYR A 186 -16.74 -4.49 7.50
CA TYR A 186 -16.50 -3.47 8.52
C TYR A 186 -17.60 -2.42 8.57
N TRP A 187 -18.20 -2.07 7.43
CA TRP A 187 -19.40 -1.24 7.39
C TRP A 187 -20.57 -1.92 8.13
N LEU A 188 -20.80 -3.22 7.88
CA LEU A 188 -21.79 -4.00 8.64
C LEU A 188 -21.46 -4.06 10.13
N GLN A 189 -20.19 -4.16 10.50
CA GLN A 189 -19.77 -4.17 11.90
C GLN A 189 -20.11 -2.86 12.62
N TYR A 190 -19.96 -1.70 11.97
CA TYR A 190 -20.42 -0.42 12.51
C TYR A 190 -21.94 -0.42 12.73
N LEU A 191 -22.71 -0.87 11.73
CA LEU A 191 -24.18 -0.95 11.81
C LEU A 191 -24.65 -1.85 12.95
N VAL A 192 -24.09 -3.06 13.09
CA VAL A 192 -24.43 -4.01 14.16
C VAL A 192 -24.10 -3.45 15.55
N ASN A 193 -23.09 -2.60 15.66
CA ASN A 193 -22.71 -1.95 16.91
C ASN A 193 -23.54 -0.70 17.24
N GLY A 194 -24.54 -0.36 16.44
CA GLY A 194 -25.39 0.84 16.62
C GLY A 194 -24.70 2.14 16.22
N LEU A 195 -23.57 2.07 15.51
CA LEU A 195 -22.84 3.23 15.00
C LEU A 195 -23.21 3.44 13.54
N GLY A 196 -24.28 4.18 13.29
CA GLY A 196 -24.67 4.57 11.93
C GLY A 196 -23.62 5.50 11.33
N LEU A 197 -23.08 5.14 10.16
CA LEU A 197 -22.17 6.02 9.43
C LEU A 197 -22.95 6.92 8.48
N ASP A 198 -22.67 8.22 8.50
CA ASP A 198 -23.19 9.18 7.53
C ASP A 198 -22.52 9.02 6.14
N PHE A 199 -22.99 9.76 5.14
CA PHE A 199 -22.44 9.67 3.79
C PHE A 199 -20.95 10.08 3.70
N ASN A 200 -20.54 11.08 4.48
CA ASN A 200 -19.15 11.56 4.50
C ASN A 200 -18.23 10.53 5.17
N GLU A 201 -18.72 9.82 6.18
CA GLU A 201 -18.04 8.73 6.86
C GLU A 201 -17.92 7.49 5.99
N ILE A 202 -18.98 7.13 5.24
CA ILE A 202 -18.93 6.04 4.27
C ILE A 202 -17.90 6.34 3.17
N THR A 203 -17.89 7.57 2.64
CA THR A 203 -16.89 7.99 1.65
C THR A 203 -15.48 8.07 2.25
N GLY A 204 -15.34 8.43 3.52
CA GLY A 204 -14.09 8.34 4.27
C GLY A 204 -13.58 6.91 4.41
N LEU A 205 -14.45 5.96 4.78
CA LEU A 205 -14.13 4.54 4.85
C LEU A 205 -13.73 3.99 3.47
N LEU A 206 -14.45 4.36 2.41
CA LEU A 206 -14.09 4.00 1.04
C LEU A 206 -12.71 4.56 0.65
N THR A 207 -12.43 5.80 1.02
CA THR A 207 -11.13 6.45 0.78
C THR A 207 -10.00 5.70 1.49
N PHE A 208 -10.21 5.25 2.73
CA PHE A 208 -9.26 4.40 3.44
C PHE A 208 -8.93 3.09 2.68
N PHE A 209 -9.95 2.40 2.16
CA PHE A 209 -9.72 1.18 1.39
C PHE A 209 -9.06 1.44 0.04
N LEU A 210 -9.39 2.55 -0.61
CA LEU A 210 -8.71 2.99 -1.84
C LEU A 210 -7.23 3.25 -1.59
N MET A 211 -6.88 3.97 -0.52
CA MET A 211 -5.50 4.23 -0.13
C MET A 211 -4.77 2.93 0.27
N THR A 212 -5.46 2.02 0.95
CA THR A 212 -4.94 0.68 1.26
C THR A 212 -4.60 -0.09 -0.02
N ALA A 213 -5.50 -0.07 -1.01
CA ALA A 213 -5.29 -0.71 -2.30
C ALA A 213 -4.05 -0.15 -3.01
N LEU A 214 -3.87 1.18 -3.02
CA LEU A 214 -2.67 1.81 -3.60
C LEU A 214 -1.38 1.31 -2.94
N VAL A 215 -1.32 1.33 -1.61
CA VAL A 215 -0.13 0.85 -0.87
C VAL A 215 0.13 -0.62 -1.16
N TRP A 216 -0.90 -1.45 -1.16
CA TRP A 216 -0.75 -2.88 -1.44
C TRP A 216 -0.31 -3.15 -2.88
N VAL A 217 -0.84 -2.43 -3.87
CA VAL A 217 -0.38 -2.53 -5.27
C VAL A 217 1.06 -2.06 -5.42
N PHE A 218 1.48 -1.02 -4.69
CA PHE A 218 2.88 -0.61 -4.62
C PHE A 218 3.78 -1.74 -4.11
N PHE A 219 3.43 -2.38 -2.98
CA PHE A 219 4.21 -3.50 -2.42
C PHE A 219 4.16 -4.75 -3.30
N LEU A 220 3.04 -5.00 -4.00
CA LEU A 220 2.95 -6.05 -5.01
C LEU A 220 3.98 -5.80 -6.13
N GLY A 221 4.05 -4.59 -6.66
CA GLY A 221 5.03 -4.23 -7.68
C GLY A 221 6.47 -4.32 -7.19
N LEU A 222 6.75 -3.78 -6.00
CA LEU A 222 8.09 -3.76 -5.40
C LEU A 222 8.61 -5.18 -5.15
N SER A 223 7.79 -6.03 -4.55
CA SER A 223 8.14 -7.43 -4.30
C SER A 223 8.26 -8.24 -5.59
N THR A 224 7.42 -7.97 -6.59
CA THR A 224 7.55 -8.59 -7.92
C THR A 224 8.87 -8.19 -8.59
N ALA A 225 9.30 -6.94 -8.46
CA ALA A 225 10.61 -6.48 -8.96
C ALA A 225 11.78 -7.15 -8.24
N CYS A 226 11.65 -7.41 -6.93
CA CYS A 226 12.66 -8.11 -6.15
C CYS A 226 12.71 -9.60 -6.52
N GLY A 227 11.57 -10.29 -6.58
CA GLY A 227 11.48 -11.72 -6.92
C GLY A 227 11.84 -12.08 -8.38
N ALA A 228 12.19 -11.08 -9.19
CA ALA A 228 12.77 -11.27 -10.51
C ALA A 228 14.32 -11.31 -10.50
N ILE A 229 14.98 -11.18 -9.34
CA ILE A 229 16.41 -11.46 -9.19
C ILE A 229 16.59 -13.00 -9.18
N ARG A 230 17.83 -13.50 -9.27
CA ARG A 230 18.14 -14.94 -9.39
C ARG A 230 18.48 -15.63 -8.06
N ASP A 231 18.77 -14.85 -7.01
CA ASP A 231 19.27 -15.33 -5.72
C ASP A 231 18.24 -15.03 -4.62
N TRP A 232 17.44 -16.04 -4.32
CA TRP A 232 16.31 -15.91 -3.41
C TRP A 232 16.70 -15.42 -2.00
N ARG A 233 17.92 -15.73 -1.53
CA ARG A 233 18.36 -15.29 -0.18
C ARG A 233 18.59 -13.79 -0.17
N LYS A 234 19.36 -13.30 -1.15
CA LYS A 234 19.61 -11.86 -1.30
C LYS A 234 18.31 -11.09 -1.53
N GLU A 235 17.39 -11.68 -2.28
CA GLU A 235 16.10 -11.06 -2.55
C GLU A 235 15.23 -10.86 -1.32
N VAL A 236 15.11 -11.89 -0.48
CA VAL A 236 14.33 -11.82 0.75
C VAL A 236 14.93 -10.77 1.69
N VAL A 237 16.26 -10.73 1.81
CA VAL A 237 16.96 -9.70 2.60
C VAL A 237 16.69 -8.30 2.03
N ILE A 238 16.87 -8.09 0.73
CA ILE A 238 16.63 -6.79 0.07
C ILE A 238 15.18 -6.34 0.26
N LEU A 239 14.22 -7.24 0.03
CA LEU A 239 12.80 -6.94 0.19
C LEU A 239 12.46 -6.60 1.65
N GLY A 240 13.00 -7.36 2.62
CA GLY A 240 12.83 -7.10 4.05
C GLY A 240 13.40 -5.75 4.46
N VAL A 241 14.62 -5.43 4.04
CA VAL A 241 15.26 -4.12 4.30
C VAL A 241 14.45 -2.98 3.68
N LEU A 242 14.06 -3.10 2.41
CA LEU A 242 13.23 -2.08 1.74
C LEU A 242 11.87 -1.91 2.44
N TRP A 243 11.25 -3.00 2.88
CA TRP A 243 10.00 -2.95 3.61
C TRP A 243 10.16 -2.22 4.95
N ILE A 244 11.18 -2.56 5.75
CA ILE A 244 11.48 -1.87 7.02
C ILE A 244 11.75 -0.39 6.78
N LEU A 245 12.56 -0.06 5.77
CA LEU A 245 12.89 1.32 5.43
C LEU A 245 11.64 2.13 5.06
N LEU A 246 10.74 1.56 4.26
CA LEU A 246 9.56 2.27 3.78
C LEU A 246 8.40 2.32 4.78
N VAL A 247 8.19 1.26 5.56
CA VAL A 247 7.05 1.15 6.50
C VAL A 247 7.35 1.75 7.87
N LEU A 248 8.58 1.57 8.36
CA LEU A 248 9.00 1.96 9.71
C LEU A 248 9.91 3.20 9.67
N VAL A 249 11.05 3.14 8.99
CA VAL A 249 12.09 4.19 9.09
C VAL A 249 11.66 5.50 8.41
N TRP A 250 11.16 5.44 7.17
CA TRP A 250 10.84 6.64 6.40
C TRP A 250 9.74 7.50 7.05
N PRO A 251 8.62 6.94 7.55
CA PRO A 251 7.64 7.72 8.30
C PRO A 251 8.21 8.36 9.57
N GLU A 252 9.15 7.70 10.24
CA GLU A 252 9.85 8.27 11.41
C GLU A 252 10.75 9.43 11.01
N VAL A 253 11.59 9.26 9.99
CA VAL A 253 12.45 10.33 9.46
C VAL A 253 11.63 11.55 9.06
N LEU A 254 10.52 11.34 8.34
CA LEU A 254 9.63 12.43 7.95
C LEU A 254 9.06 13.18 9.16
N SER A 255 8.61 12.45 10.19
CA SER A 255 8.12 13.05 11.42
C SER A 255 9.21 13.84 12.16
N VAL A 256 10.45 13.35 12.18
CA VAL A 256 11.59 14.07 12.76
C VAL A 256 11.89 15.36 11.98
N ILE A 257 11.85 15.33 10.65
CA ILE A 257 12.07 16.52 9.81
C ILE A 257 10.99 17.58 10.09
N VAL A 258 9.72 17.17 10.12
CA VAL A 258 8.61 18.09 10.36
C VAL A 258 8.63 18.64 11.79
N SER A 259 8.91 17.81 12.80
CA SER A 259 9.04 18.29 14.18
C SER A 259 10.21 19.26 14.36
N ARG A 260 11.33 19.07 13.64
CA ARG A 260 12.43 20.06 13.61
C ARG A 260 12.03 21.36 12.91
N LYS A 261 11.33 21.29 11.77
CA LYS A 261 10.80 22.49 11.10
C LYS A 261 9.82 23.24 12.02
N ALA A 262 8.96 22.49 12.72
CA ALA A 262 8.08 23.03 13.75
C ALA A 262 8.85 23.71 14.88
N ALA A 263 9.92 23.08 15.36
CA ALA A 263 10.77 23.65 16.40
C ALA A 263 11.49 24.94 15.98
N ALA A 264 11.87 25.06 14.71
CA ALA A 264 12.54 26.25 14.18
C ALA A 264 11.58 27.40 13.89
N ASN A 265 10.39 27.11 13.32
CA ASN A 265 9.50 28.13 12.78
C ASN A 265 8.38 28.55 13.74
N MET A 266 8.02 27.71 14.72
CA MET A 266 7.02 28.08 15.73
C MET A 266 7.70 28.56 17.00
N LYS A 267 7.24 29.72 17.50
CA LYS A 267 7.46 30.09 18.90
C LYS A 267 6.89 28.95 19.76
N SER A 268 7.58 28.61 20.85
CA SER A 268 7.01 27.66 21.80
C SER A 268 5.64 28.16 22.24
N ALA A 269 4.68 27.25 22.44
CA ALA A 269 3.36 27.61 22.99
C ALA A 269 3.53 28.47 24.26
N TYR A 270 4.51 28.13 25.08
CA TYR A 270 4.89 28.89 26.26
C TYR A 270 5.25 30.36 25.98
N LYS A 271 6.08 30.65 24.96
CA LYS A 271 6.44 32.03 24.61
C LYS A 271 5.24 32.82 24.07
N HIS A 272 4.31 32.14 23.41
CA HIS A 272 3.08 32.76 22.95
C HIS A 272 2.15 33.12 24.11
N GLU A 273 1.96 32.19 25.04
CA GLU A 273 1.18 32.41 26.27
C GLU A 273 1.79 33.52 27.13
N ILE A 274 3.13 33.57 27.27
CA ILE A 274 3.80 34.69 27.97
C ILE A 274 3.42 36.03 27.33
N ARG A 275 3.44 36.14 26.00
CA ARG A 275 3.10 37.40 25.34
C ARG A 275 1.65 37.81 25.58
N LYS A 276 0.72 36.84 25.59
CA LYS A 276 -0.69 37.11 25.96
C LYS A 276 -0.80 37.61 27.40
N ILE A 277 -0.05 37.01 28.33
CA ILE A 277 0.01 37.44 29.74
C ILE A 277 0.55 38.85 29.85
N GLU A 278 1.64 39.20 29.14
CA GLU A 278 2.20 40.55 29.12
C GLU A 278 1.13 41.59 28.74
N ILE A 279 0.40 41.37 27.63
CA ILE A 279 -0.67 42.26 27.16
C ILE A 279 -1.76 42.42 28.22
N LEU A 280 -2.19 41.33 28.86
CA LEU A 280 -3.21 41.39 29.90
C LEU A 280 -2.71 42.15 31.14
N MET A 281 -1.50 41.86 31.60
CA MET A 281 -0.93 42.48 32.80
C MET A 281 -0.70 43.99 32.61
N GLU A 282 -0.26 44.40 31.43
CA GLU A 282 -0.15 45.82 31.06
C GLU A 282 -1.51 46.51 31.12
N PHE A 283 -2.54 45.89 30.54
CA PHE A 283 -3.91 46.39 30.63
C PHE A 283 -4.42 46.47 32.08
N GLU A 284 -4.24 45.42 32.89
CA GLU A 284 -4.71 45.39 34.27
C GLU A 284 -4.06 46.49 35.11
N LYS A 285 -2.75 46.72 34.91
CA LYS A 285 -2.02 47.81 35.57
C LYS A 285 -2.59 49.17 35.19
N GLU A 286 -2.79 49.42 33.90
CA GLU A 286 -3.37 50.68 33.43
C GLU A 286 -4.80 50.88 33.91
N ALA A 287 -5.62 49.83 33.93
CA ALA A 287 -7.00 49.88 34.43
C ALA A 287 -7.04 50.18 35.93
N PHE A 288 -6.14 49.60 36.72
CA PHE A 288 -6.02 49.89 38.15
C PHE A 288 -5.61 51.35 38.40
N GLU A 289 -4.60 51.86 37.68
CA GLU A 289 -4.15 53.25 37.80
C GLU A 289 -5.19 54.28 37.32
N TYR A 290 -5.97 53.94 36.29
CA TYR A 290 -7.00 54.82 35.74
C TYR A 290 -8.25 54.86 36.63
N SER A 291 -8.78 53.70 37.04
CA SER A 291 -9.97 53.60 37.91
C SER A 291 -9.72 54.10 39.33
N GLY A 292 -8.49 53.93 39.85
CA GLY A 292 -8.09 54.37 41.19
C GLY A 292 -8.06 55.89 41.39
N ARG A 293 -8.14 56.70 40.32
CA ARG A 293 -8.14 58.17 40.37
C ARG A 293 -9.50 58.76 40.75
N TYR A 294 -10.57 58.01 40.60
CA TYR A 294 -11.94 58.48 40.83
C TYR A 294 -12.40 58.17 42.24
N LYS A 295 -12.93 59.18 42.95
CA LYS A 295 -13.36 59.06 44.35
C LYS A 295 -14.84 58.66 44.48
N THR A 296 -15.65 58.98 43.47
CA THR A 296 -17.08 58.64 43.47
C THR A 296 -17.31 57.28 42.80
N ARG A 297 -18.35 56.58 43.24
CA ARG A 297 -18.69 55.25 42.72
C ARG A 297 -19.12 55.28 41.25
N GLU A 298 -19.85 56.32 40.85
CA GLU A 298 -20.40 56.48 39.50
C GLU A 298 -19.31 56.75 38.47
N GLU A 299 -18.41 57.70 38.75
CA GLU A 299 -17.25 57.99 37.88
C GLU A 299 -16.34 56.77 37.74
N LYS A 300 -16.17 55.99 38.82
CA LYS A 300 -15.38 54.74 38.78
C LYS A 300 -16.03 53.70 37.86
N ILE A 301 -17.35 53.52 37.94
CA ILE A 301 -18.09 52.61 37.05
C ILE A 301 -17.95 53.05 35.59
N GLU A 302 -18.08 54.35 35.30
CA GLU A 302 -17.93 54.86 33.94
C GLU A 302 -16.49 54.69 33.41
N ALA A 303 -15.49 54.96 34.25
CA ALA A 303 -14.08 54.75 33.92
C ALA A 303 -13.76 53.27 33.65
N ASP A 304 -14.28 52.35 34.47
CA ASP A 304 -14.14 50.91 34.27
C ASP A 304 -14.79 50.47 32.95
N ASN A 305 -15.98 51.01 32.64
CA ASN A 305 -16.67 50.74 31.38
C ASN A 305 -15.84 51.18 30.17
N ARG A 306 -15.35 52.42 30.16
CA ARG A 306 -14.45 52.93 29.10
C ARG A 306 -13.20 52.07 28.95
N MET A 307 -12.58 51.65 30.05
CA MET A 307 -11.39 50.81 30.01
C MET A 307 -11.64 49.43 29.39
N GLY A 308 -12.79 48.80 29.62
CA GLY A 308 -13.04 47.51 28.96
C GLY A 308 -13.50 47.61 27.51
N GLU A 309 -14.14 48.71 27.10
CA GLU A 309 -14.34 48.94 25.65
C GLU A 309 -12.99 49.18 24.96
N ARG A 310 -12.08 49.93 25.59
CA ARG A 310 -10.70 50.07 25.10
C ARG A 310 -9.97 48.72 25.02
N TRP A 311 -10.08 47.89 26.06
CA TRP A 311 -9.50 46.55 26.06
C TRP A 311 -10.02 45.71 24.90
N TRP A 312 -11.34 45.72 24.71
CA TRP A 312 -11.99 45.03 23.59
C TRP A 312 -11.48 45.54 22.23
N ASP A 313 -11.35 46.85 22.08
CA ASP A 313 -11.01 47.46 20.81
C ASP A 313 -9.53 47.41 20.45
N LYS A 314 -8.64 47.24 21.44
CA LYS A 314 -7.19 47.27 21.25
C LYS A 314 -6.52 45.97 21.70
N ASP A 315 -6.49 45.72 23.01
CA ASP A 315 -5.63 44.70 23.61
C ASP A 315 -6.13 43.28 23.27
N PHE A 316 -7.45 43.07 23.26
CA PHE A 316 -8.06 41.81 22.82
C PHE A 316 -7.82 41.56 21.32
N LYS A 317 -7.89 42.59 20.46
CA LYS A 317 -7.58 42.45 19.02
C LYS A 317 -6.11 42.09 18.79
N GLU A 318 -5.19 42.55 19.65
CA GLU A 318 -3.78 42.13 19.60
C GLU A 318 -3.63 40.64 19.94
N ILE A 319 -4.34 40.15 20.96
CA ILE A 319 -4.39 38.73 21.32
C ILE A 319 -4.99 37.90 20.17
N GLU A 320 -6.10 38.32 19.57
CA GLU A 320 -6.71 37.64 18.42
C GLU A 320 -5.70 37.53 17.25
N LYS A 321 -4.97 38.62 16.97
CA LYS A 321 -3.94 38.63 15.94
C LYS A 321 -2.83 37.62 16.23
N LEU A 322 -2.36 37.57 17.48
CA LEU A 322 -1.34 36.61 17.92
C LEU A 322 -1.81 35.17 17.69
N GLU A 323 -3.01 34.83 18.13
CA GLU A 323 -3.52 33.46 17.97
C GLU A 323 -3.77 33.10 16.51
N ALA A 324 -4.26 34.04 15.69
CA ALA A 324 -4.40 33.86 14.24
C ALA A 324 -3.05 33.60 13.56
N GLU A 325 -1.99 34.33 13.94
CA GLU A 325 -0.63 34.08 13.45
C GLU A 325 -0.14 32.67 13.82
N MET A 326 -0.49 32.18 15.02
CA MET A 326 -0.11 30.83 15.45
C MET A 326 -0.87 29.75 14.67
N LEU A 327 -2.17 29.95 14.44
CA LEU A 327 -2.99 29.04 13.66
C LEU A 327 -2.47 28.95 12.21
N GLU A 328 -2.10 30.07 11.59
CA GLU A 328 -1.55 30.08 10.24
C GLU A 328 -0.18 29.37 10.17
N LYS A 329 0.70 29.58 11.14
CA LYS A 329 1.97 28.84 11.22
C LYS A 329 1.76 27.33 11.38
N THR A 330 0.79 26.95 12.21
CA THR A 330 0.42 25.54 12.39
C THR A 330 -0.09 24.94 11.08
N ARG A 331 -0.93 25.70 10.35
CA ARG A 331 -1.44 25.33 9.02
C ARG A 331 -0.32 25.15 8.00
N GLU A 332 0.66 26.06 7.95
CA GLU A 332 1.80 25.98 7.04
C GLU A 332 2.63 24.71 7.29
N ILE A 333 2.84 24.36 8.56
CA ILE A 333 3.60 23.16 8.94
C ILE A 333 2.82 21.89 8.65
N ALA A 334 1.51 21.85 8.93
CA ALA A 334 0.64 20.75 8.54
C ALA A 334 0.64 20.56 7.01
N ARG A 335 0.51 21.64 6.23
CA ARG A 335 0.63 21.61 4.76
C ARG A 335 2.00 21.10 4.32
N SER A 336 3.07 21.52 4.99
CA SER A 336 4.42 21.02 4.71
C SER A 336 4.50 19.51 4.96
N PHE A 337 3.95 19.01 6.07
CA PHE A 337 3.88 17.57 6.35
C PHE A 337 3.07 16.81 5.29
N HIS A 338 1.90 17.32 4.92
CA HIS A 338 1.07 16.75 3.86
C HIS A 338 1.83 16.72 2.52
N HIS A 339 2.54 17.80 2.18
CA HIS A 339 3.35 17.89 0.96
C HIS A 339 4.46 16.85 0.95
N TRP A 340 5.27 16.76 2.00
CA TRP A 340 6.36 15.77 2.04
C TRP A 340 5.86 14.32 2.10
N SER A 341 4.66 14.11 2.67
CA SER A 341 4.06 12.77 2.76
C SER A 341 3.72 12.18 1.40
N ILE A 342 3.49 12.99 0.35
CA ILE A 342 3.05 12.47 -0.96
C ILE A 342 4.11 11.66 -1.70
N PHE A 343 5.39 11.85 -1.38
CA PHE A 343 6.52 11.23 -2.08
C PHE A 343 6.76 9.76 -1.70
N ASN A 344 6.04 9.25 -0.70
CA ASN A 344 6.05 7.83 -0.34
C ASN A 344 4.61 7.34 -0.09
N PRO A 345 4.17 6.24 -0.74
CA PRO A 345 2.81 5.71 -0.58
C PRO A 345 2.43 5.44 0.88
N VAL A 346 3.38 5.00 1.72
CA VAL A 346 3.15 4.69 3.14
C VAL A 346 2.89 5.96 3.94
N THR A 347 3.69 7.02 3.76
CA THR A 347 3.49 8.28 4.49
C THR A 347 2.24 8.99 4.01
N HIS A 348 1.95 8.92 2.72
CA HIS A 348 0.71 9.47 2.18
C HIS A 348 -0.52 8.75 2.75
N TYR A 349 -0.50 7.41 2.79
CA TYR A 349 -1.52 6.60 3.45
C TYR A 349 -1.73 7.00 4.92
N LYS A 350 -0.64 7.10 5.70
CA LYS A 350 -0.72 7.54 7.11
C LYS A 350 -1.29 8.94 7.25
N SER A 351 -0.87 9.87 6.39
CA SER A 351 -1.40 11.24 6.39
C SER A 351 -2.89 11.28 6.08
N VAL A 352 -3.39 10.47 5.14
CA VAL A 352 -4.82 10.40 4.83
C VAL A 352 -5.58 9.81 6.02
N ASN A 353 -5.12 8.70 6.59
CA ASN A 353 -5.77 8.07 7.74
C ASN A 353 -5.84 9.00 8.96
N ASN A 354 -4.81 9.82 9.18
CA ASN A 354 -4.80 10.82 10.24
C ASN A 354 -5.92 11.86 10.05
N GLU A 355 -6.14 12.37 8.83
CA GLU A 355 -7.24 13.31 8.56
C GLU A 355 -8.63 12.64 8.57
N LEU A 356 -8.73 11.40 8.07
CA LEU A 356 -9.98 10.60 8.11
C LEU A 356 -10.41 10.25 9.54
N SER A 357 -9.48 10.20 10.48
CA SER A 357 -9.76 9.95 11.90
C SER A 357 -10.57 11.06 12.58
N SER A 358 -10.83 12.19 11.90
CA SER A 358 -11.48 13.40 12.45
C SER A 358 -10.74 14.06 13.62
N ARG A 359 -9.52 13.57 13.91
CA ARG A 359 -8.61 14.11 14.93
C ARG A 359 -7.25 14.48 14.29
N GLY A 360 -7.24 14.68 12.97
CA GLY A 360 -6.09 15.13 12.20
C GLY A 360 -5.80 16.62 12.35
N TYR A 361 -4.86 17.14 11.56
CA TYR A 361 -4.45 18.54 11.66
C TYR A 361 -5.57 19.50 11.23
N ASN A 362 -6.38 19.11 10.23
CA ASN A 362 -7.47 19.96 9.77
C ASN A 362 -8.58 20.09 10.82
N ALA A 363 -8.97 18.98 11.43
CA ALA A 363 -9.95 18.97 12.50
C ALA A 363 -9.49 19.78 13.72
N TYR A 364 -8.20 19.69 14.07
CA TYR A 364 -7.59 20.56 15.09
C TYR A 364 -7.73 22.04 14.75
N MET A 365 -7.41 22.43 13.52
CA MET A 365 -7.49 23.84 13.10
C MET A 365 -8.94 24.36 13.04
N GLU A 366 -9.89 23.53 12.63
CA GLU A 366 -11.32 23.87 12.64
C GLU A 366 -11.81 24.05 14.09
N PHE A 367 -11.52 23.08 14.96
CA PHE A 367 -11.86 23.15 16.38
C PHE A 367 -11.27 24.39 17.06
N TYR A 368 -9.98 24.67 16.84
CA TYR A 368 -9.32 25.83 17.42
C TYR A 368 -9.97 27.14 16.95
N ARG A 369 -10.33 27.25 15.66
CA ARG A 369 -11.00 28.44 15.14
C ARG A 369 -12.39 28.63 15.76
N GLU A 370 -13.17 27.56 15.87
CA GLU A 370 -14.48 27.61 16.53
C GLU A 370 -14.35 28.02 18.01
N ASP A 371 -13.35 27.50 18.72
CA ASP A 371 -13.09 27.88 20.10
C ASP A 371 -12.73 29.36 20.23
N GLN A 372 -11.95 29.92 19.31
CA GLN A 372 -11.63 31.35 19.31
C GLN A 372 -12.88 32.21 19.13
N GLU A 373 -13.76 31.84 18.19
CA GLU A 373 -15.02 32.56 17.95
C GLU A 373 -15.95 32.50 19.17
N ILE A 374 -16.04 31.34 19.83
CA ILE A 374 -16.81 31.17 21.06
C ILE A 374 -16.18 31.92 22.23
N HIS A 375 -14.85 31.90 22.36
CA HIS A 375 -14.15 32.64 23.40
C HIS A 375 -14.41 34.14 23.25
N LYS A 376 -14.28 34.68 22.04
CA LYS A 376 -14.65 36.07 21.74
C LYS A 376 -16.08 36.39 22.17
N GLY A 377 -17.04 35.56 21.77
CA GLY A 377 -18.44 35.76 22.11
C GLY A 377 -18.71 35.66 23.62
N PHE A 378 -18.08 34.70 24.30
CA PHE A 378 -18.20 34.52 25.74
C PHE A 378 -17.65 35.72 26.52
N LEU A 379 -16.51 36.23 26.08
CA LEU A 379 -15.86 37.37 26.70
C LEU A 379 -16.69 38.65 26.56
N ARG A 380 -17.26 38.91 25.37
CA ARG A 380 -18.21 40.02 25.18
C ARG A 380 -19.43 39.86 26.07
N TYR A 381 -20.02 38.66 26.07
CA TYR A 381 -21.15 38.31 26.92
C TYR A 381 -20.85 38.55 28.41
N TYR A 382 -19.68 38.16 28.89
CA TYR A 382 -19.25 38.39 30.27
C TYR A 382 -19.08 39.89 30.58
N LEU A 383 -18.46 40.66 29.67
CA LEU A 383 -18.31 42.11 29.85
C LEU A 383 -19.67 42.80 29.93
N ASP A 384 -20.58 42.47 29.02
CA ASP A 384 -21.91 43.07 28.99
C ASP A 384 -22.71 42.73 30.26
N LYS A 385 -22.74 41.45 30.66
CA LYS A 385 -23.43 40.97 31.87
C LYS A 385 -22.84 41.55 33.16
N LYS A 386 -21.51 41.71 33.24
CA LYS A 386 -20.84 42.26 34.43
C LYS A 386 -21.10 43.75 34.60
N ARG A 387 -21.26 44.49 33.50
CA ARG A 387 -21.24 45.97 33.49
C ARG A 387 -22.61 46.60 33.43
N TYR A 388 -23.53 46.00 32.68
CA TYR A 388 -24.80 46.64 32.36
C TYR A 388 -26.00 45.99 33.05
N GLU A 389 -25.82 44.84 33.71
CA GLU A 389 -26.93 44.06 34.24
C GLU A 389 -26.68 43.56 35.68
N SER A 390 -27.64 43.80 36.59
CA SER A 390 -27.56 43.39 38.00
C SER A 390 -28.12 41.99 38.21
N TYR A 391 -27.48 40.96 37.66
CA TYR A 391 -27.96 39.59 37.80
C TYR A 391 -27.56 38.93 39.13
N THR A 392 -28.52 38.26 39.75
CA THR A 392 -28.36 37.40 40.94
C THR A 392 -28.12 35.92 40.59
N LYS A 393 -28.30 35.51 39.32
CA LYS A 393 -28.11 34.12 38.88
C LYS A 393 -27.38 34.03 37.54
N VAL A 394 -26.38 33.15 37.48
CA VAL A 394 -25.59 32.86 36.27
C VAL A 394 -26.41 32.03 35.29
N VAL A 395 -26.44 32.44 34.02
CA VAL A 395 -26.99 31.67 32.90
C VAL A 395 -25.80 31.15 32.07
N PRO A 396 -25.81 29.86 31.67
CA PRO A 396 -24.77 29.33 30.78
C PRO A 396 -24.72 30.10 29.46
N TYR A 397 -23.52 30.47 29.01
CA TYR A 397 -23.30 31.10 27.70
C TYR A 397 -23.55 30.11 26.56
N LEU A 398 -23.13 28.86 26.73
CA LEU A 398 -23.32 27.78 25.76
C LEU A 398 -24.43 26.82 26.19
N SER A 399 -25.14 26.28 25.20
CA SER A 399 -26.01 25.12 25.40
C SER A 399 -25.19 23.85 25.65
N LYS A 400 -25.86 22.78 26.09
CA LYS A 400 -25.22 21.47 26.33
C LYS A 400 -24.53 20.94 25.08
N GLU A 401 -25.15 21.12 23.93
CA GLU A 401 -24.67 20.65 22.62
C GLU A 401 -23.45 21.43 22.17
N GLN A 402 -23.34 22.73 22.51
CA GLN A 402 -22.22 23.58 22.11
C GLN A 402 -20.94 23.35 22.93
N LEU A 403 -21.03 22.66 24.08
CA LEU A 403 -19.87 22.22 24.86
C LEU A 403 -19.04 21.15 24.13
N VAL A 404 -19.62 20.53 23.10
CA VAL A 404 -18.98 19.53 22.27
C VAL A 404 -18.94 20.03 20.82
N SER A 405 -17.75 20.08 20.23
CA SER A 405 -17.61 20.34 18.79
C SER A 405 -17.52 19.01 18.06
N ARG A 406 -18.39 18.80 17.07
CA ARG A 406 -18.35 17.60 16.22
C ARG A 406 -17.37 17.82 15.09
N SER A 407 -16.33 16.99 15.07
CA SER A 407 -15.38 16.95 13.98
C SER A 407 -16.02 16.43 12.69
N LYS A 408 -15.41 16.74 11.54
CA LYS A 408 -15.82 16.25 10.23
C LYS A 408 -14.71 15.42 9.59
N VAL A 409 -15.11 14.51 8.70
CA VAL A 409 -14.15 13.83 7.82
C VAL A 409 -13.48 14.89 6.93
N SER A 410 -12.15 14.87 6.89
CA SER A 410 -11.38 15.75 6.01
C SER A 410 -10.28 14.98 5.29
N LEU A 411 -9.73 15.58 4.24
CA LEU A 411 -8.61 15.05 3.47
C LEU A 411 -7.41 15.99 3.58
N PRO A 412 -6.18 15.48 3.48
CA PRO A 412 -4.99 16.32 3.52
C PRO A 412 -4.94 17.29 2.32
N ALA A 413 -4.30 18.45 2.50
CA ALA A 413 -4.29 19.51 1.49
C ALA A 413 -3.75 19.08 0.11
N TYR A 414 -2.86 18.08 0.08
CA TYR A 414 -2.26 17.52 -1.14
C TYR A 414 -2.80 16.12 -1.47
N PHE A 415 -4.05 15.81 -1.10
CA PHE A 415 -4.66 14.50 -1.37
C PHE A 415 -4.60 14.13 -2.86
N LEU A 416 -5.22 14.92 -3.74
CA LEU A 416 -5.30 14.57 -5.16
C LEU A 416 -3.92 14.57 -5.86
N PRO A 417 -3.04 15.58 -5.69
CA PRO A 417 -1.68 15.52 -6.23
C PRO A 417 -0.91 14.30 -5.71
N GLY A 418 -1.06 13.97 -4.42
CA GLY A 418 -0.41 12.80 -3.84
C GLY A 418 -0.95 11.48 -4.37
N PHE A 419 -2.25 11.37 -4.58
CA PHE A 419 -2.87 10.21 -5.20
C PHE A 419 -2.31 9.97 -6.62
N ILE A 420 -2.26 11.02 -7.44
CA ILE A 420 -1.73 10.97 -8.81
C ILE A 420 -0.24 10.61 -8.81
N LEU A 421 0.56 11.24 -7.95
CA LEU A 421 1.99 10.95 -7.86
C LEU A 421 2.24 9.49 -7.44
N ASN A 422 1.48 8.99 -6.46
CA ASN A 422 1.60 7.61 -6.01
C ASN A 422 1.20 6.60 -7.10
N LEU A 423 0.18 6.91 -7.92
CA LEU A 423 -0.13 6.12 -9.12
C LEU A 423 1.05 6.09 -10.10
N ALA A 424 1.73 7.23 -10.32
CA ALA A 424 2.91 7.30 -11.17
C ALA A 424 4.08 6.48 -10.60
N ILE A 425 4.32 6.55 -9.28
CA ILE A 425 5.33 5.74 -8.58
C ILE A 425 5.02 4.25 -8.74
N ILE A 426 3.76 3.84 -8.52
CA ILE A 426 3.30 2.46 -8.70
C ILE A 426 3.54 1.99 -10.13
N ALA A 427 3.15 2.80 -11.13
CA ALA A 427 3.36 2.49 -12.53
C ALA A 427 4.86 2.32 -12.85
N GLY A 428 5.71 3.19 -12.30
CA GLY A 428 7.16 3.10 -12.41
C GLY A 428 7.72 1.80 -11.82
N VAL A 429 7.29 1.42 -10.62
CA VAL A 429 7.71 0.17 -9.96
C VAL A 429 7.23 -1.07 -10.74
N LEU A 430 5.98 -1.07 -11.21
CA LEU A 430 5.45 -2.14 -12.06
C LEU A 430 6.19 -2.22 -13.41
N PHE A 431 6.61 -1.09 -13.97
CA PHE A 431 7.43 -1.07 -15.17
C PHE A 431 8.84 -1.60 -14.91
N LEU A 432 9.47 -1.25 -13.78
CA LEU A 432 10.75 -1.81 -13.37
C LEU A 432 10.68 -3.33 -13.16
N ALA A 433 9.61 -3.82 -12.55
CA ALA A 433 9.33 -5.26 -12.44
C ALA A 433 9.21 -5.93 -13.81
N TYR A 434 8.54 -5.29 -14.78
CA TYR A 434 8.47 -5.77 -16.15
C TYR A 434 9.84 -5.84 -16.84
N LEU A 435 10.66 -4.79 -16.69
CA LEU A 435 12.02 -4.75 -17.25
C LEU A 435 12.91 -5.83 -16.63
N ARG A 436 12.81 -6.07 -15.32
CA ARG A 436 13.53 -7.14 -14.64
C ARG A 436 13.05 -8.53 -15.06
N LEU A 437 11.74 -8.72 -15.23
CA LEU A 437 11.22 -9.97 -15.80
C LEU A 437 11.85 -10.25 -17.17
N ASN A 438 11.91 -9.24 -18.04
CA ASN A 438 12.52 -9.40 -19.36
C ASN A 438 14.00 -9.80 -19.30
N ARG A 439 14.75 -9.33 -18.29
CA ARG A 439 16.16 -9.71 -18.09
C ARG A 439 16.31 -11.11 -17.46
N SER A 440 15.42 -11.48 -16.55
CA SER A 440 15.47 -12.76 -15.81
C SER A 440 14.95 -13.95 -16.60
N LEU A 441 13.96 -13.74 -17.48
CA LEU A 441 13.44 -14.79 -18.37
C LEU A 441 14.52 -15.32 -19.32
N PHE A 442 15.44 -14.45 -19.72
CA PHE A 442 16.47 -14.69 -20.73
C PHE A 442 17.80 -14.20 -20.18
N PRO A 443 18.36 -14.88 -19.15
CA PRO A 443 19.59 -14.44 -18.54
C PRO A 443 20.67 -14.40 -19.62
N VAL A 444 21.37 -13.26 -19.69
CA VAL A 444 22.53 -13.12 -20.57
C VAL A 444 23.62 -14.01 -20.00
N PRO A 445 24.30 -14.83 -20.83
CA PRO A 445 25.47 -15.60 -20.39
C PRO A 445 26.47 -14.70 -19.67
N GLU A 446 27.12 -15.20 -18.63
CA GLU A 446 28.29 -14.47 -18.09
C GLU A 446 29.37 -14.36 -19.17
N LYS A 447 30.00 -13.18 -19.26
CA LYS A 447 31.09 -12.92 -20.20
C LYS A 447 32.13 -14.05 -20.13
N GLY A 448 32.44 -14.66 -21.27
CA GLY A 448 33.48 -15.70 -21.38
C GLY A 448 32.99 -17.11 -21.74
N VAL A 449 31.69 -17.36 -21.84
CA VAL A 449 31.18 -18.61 -22.44
C VAL A 449 31.09 -18.43 -23.96
N THR A 450 32.18 -18.73 -24.68
CA THR A 450 32.17 -18.76 -26.15
C THR A 450 32.25 -20.20 -26.65
N THR A 451 31.27 -20.60 -27.47
CA THR A 451 31.41 -21.73 -28.38
C THR A 451 31.93 -21.19 -29.69
N LYS A 452 33.22 -21.40 -30.00
CA LYS A 452 33.81 -20.99 -31.28
C LYS A 452 33.47 -22.03 -32.36
N ASN A 453 33.06 -21.56 -33.55
CA ASN A 453 32.94 -22.33 -34.79
C ASN A 453 32.04 -23.59 -34.75
N ALA A 454 31.00 -23.61 -33.91
CA ALA A 454 30.04 -24.71 -33.91
C ALA A 454 28.99 -24.50 -35.00
N VAL A 455 28.93 -25.39 -35.99
CA VAL A 455 27.90 -25.42 -37.04
C VAL A 455 27.04 -26.66 -36.83
N PHE A 456 25.73 -26.47 -36.77
CA PHE A 456 24.76 -27.54 -36.63
C PHE A 456 23.70 -27.42 -37.72
N THR A 457 23.51 -28.49 -38.47
CA THR A 457 22.43 -28.61 -39.46
C THR A 457 21.34 -29.49 -38.87
N PHE A 458 20.12 -28.97 -38.77
CA PHE A 458 18.96 -29.68 -38.24
C PHE A 458 17.93 -29.90 -39.35
N THR A 459 17.50 -31.14 -39.56
CA THR A 459 16.52 -31.52 -40.59
C THR A 459 15.15 -31.84 -39.97
N LYS A 460 14.06 -31.54 -40.69
CA LYS A 460 12.69 -31.87 -40.23
C LYS A 460 12.51 -33.39 -40.18
N GLY A 461 11.62 -33.87 -39.30
CA GLY A 461 11.35 -35.31 -39.11
C GLY A 461 12.37 -36.06 -38.25
N ILE A 462 13.49 -35.42 -37.86
CA ILE A 462 14.48 -35.98 -36.94
C ILE A 462 14.38 -35.31 -35.57
N ILE A 463 14.62 -36.09 -34.51
CA ILE A 463 14.71 -35.59 -33.14
C ILE A 463 16.18 -35.43 -32.76
N PHE A 464 16.60 -34.20 -32.51
CA PHE A 464 17.97 -33.88 -32.14
C PHE A 464 18.11 -33.80 -30.63
N GLY A 465 19.09 -34.52 -30.08
CA GLY A 465 19.48 -34.41 -28.67
C GLY A 465 20.68 -33.46 -28.53
N LEU A 466 20.47 -32.33 -27.86
CA LEU A 466 21.51 -31.37 -27.50
C LEU A 466 21.82 -31.49 -26.01
N ILE A 467 22.96 -32.07 -25.68
CA ILE A 467 23.45 -32.13 -24.31
C ILE A 467 24.23 -30.85 -24.03
N MET A 468 23.69 -30.00 -23.17
CA MET A 468 24.26 -28.71 -22.80
C MET A 468 24.55 -28.66 -21.31
N ASN A 469 25.76 -29.08 -20.92
CA ASN A 469 26.20 -29.08 -19.52
C ASN A 469 26.38 -27.66 -18.95
N CYS A 470 26.34 -26.64 -19.81
CA CYS A 470 26.41 -25.24 -19.41
C CYS A 470 25.02 -24.58 -19.53
N LEU A 471 24.42 -24.26 -18.39
CA LEU A 471 23.13 -23.55 -18.32
C LEU A 471 23.14 -22.22 -19.08
N ASN A 472 24.28 -21.52 -19.13
CA ASN A 472 24.43 -20.28 -19.89
C ASN A 472 24.28 -20.52 -21.40
N LEU A 473 24.87 -21.59 -21.93
CA LEU A 473 24.76 -21.94 -23.34
C LEU A 473 23.32 -22.35 -23.70
N LYS A 474 22.67 -23.12 -22.82
CA LYS A 474 21.25 -23.49 -22.96
C LYS A 474 20.34 -22.27 -23.00
N ASN A 475 20.56 -21.33 -22.08
CA ASN A 475 19.83 -20.06 -22.07
C ASN A 475 20.13 -19.22 -23.32
N GLN A 476 21.39 -19.15 -23.77
CA GLN A 476 21.76 -18.44 -24.99
C GLN A 476 21.04 -19.00 -26.22
N PHE A 477 20.97 -20.33 -26.33
CA PHE A 477 20.24 -21.01 -27.39
C PHE A 477 18.76 -20.63 -27.37
N LEU A 478 18.09 -20.78 -26.22
CA LEU A 478 16.70 -20.37 -26.06
C LEU A 478 16.49 -18.88 -26.37
N ASN A 479 17.39 -18.02 -25.91
CA ASN A 479 17.32 -16.58 -26.11
C ASN A 479 17.28 -16.21 -27.60
N VAL A 480 18.01 -16.91 -28.47
CA VAL A 480 17.95 -16.67 -29.92
C VAL A 480 16.54 -16.93 -30.46
N PHE A 481 15.91 -18.06 -30.09
CA PHE A 481 14.54 -18.37 -30.51
C PHE A 481 13.52 -17.34 -30.00
N TYR A 482 13.72 -16.81 -28.80
CA TYR A 482 12.90 -15.74 -28.24
C TYR A 482 13.22 -14.33 -28.77
N GLY A 483 14.14 -14.18 -29.74
CA GLY A 483 14.54 -12.88 -30.31
C GLY A 483 15.37 -12.01 -29.36
N CYS A 484 16.02 -12.62 -28.37
CA CYS A 484 16.78 -11.98 -27.29
C CYS A 484 18.29 -12.24 -27.43
N PHE A 485 18.87 -11.99 -28.60
CA PHE A 485 20.23 -12.37 -28.99
C PHE A 485 21.36 -11.48 -28.43
N ARG A 486 21.19 -10.84 -27.26
CA ARG A 486 22.26 -10.03 -26.65
C ARG A 486 23.51 -10.90 -26.52
N GLU A 487 24.63 -10.44 -27.10
CA GLU A 487 25.94 -11.09 -27.08
C GLU A 487 26.06 -12.39 -27.91
N PHE A 488 25.03 -12.80 -28.67
CA PHE A 488 25.17 -13.87 -29.65
C PHE A 488 25.78 -13.34 -30.95
N GLN A 489 26.96 -13.83 -31.32
CA GLN A 489 27.70 -13.41 -32.53
C GLN A 489 27.56 -14.41 -33.70
N GLY A 490 26.84 -15.52 -33.49
CA GLY A 490 26.67 -16.55 -34.53
C GLY A 490 25.57 -16.23 -35.54
N LYS A 491 25.41 -17.13 -36.51
CA LYS A 491 24.28 -17.16 -37.45
C LYS A 491 23.47 -18.42 -37.18
N ILE A 492 22.15 -18.29 -37.06
CA ILE A 492 21.24 -19.44 -37.07
C ILE A 492 20.32 -19.24 -38.25
N THR A 493 20.23 -20.23 -39.14
CA THR A 493 19.33 -20.21 -40.29
C THR A 493 18.24 -21.26 -40.14
N ILE A 494 16.98 -20.88 -40.37
CA ILE A 494 15.86 -21.81 -40.54
C ILE A 494 15.39 -21.65 -41.98
N ASP A 495 15.34 -22.76 -42.74
CA ASP A 495 14.94 -22.76 -44.15
C ASP A 495 15.72 -21.68 -44.96
N GLY A 496 17.03 -21.58 -44.72
CA GLY A 496 17.94 -20.61 -45.35
C GLY A 496 17.88 -19.17 -44.81
N GLN A 497 16.85 -18.80 -44.05
CA GLN A 497 16.70 -17.45 -43.51
C GLN A 497 17.40 -17.28 -42.18
N ASN A 498 18.24 -16.25 -42.04
CA ASN A 498 18.86 -15.91 -40.76
C ASN A 498 17.79 -15.49 -39.73
N ILE A 499 17.70 -16.24 -38.63
CA ILE A 499 16.70 -16.04 -37.59
C ILE A 499 17.22 -15.26 -36.39
N VAL A 500 18.49 -14.85 -36.41
CA VAL A 500 19.09 -13.95 -35.40
C VAL A 500 18.61 -12.52 -35.68
N THR A 501 17.29 -12.33 -35.61
CA THR A 501 16.62 -11.03 -35.76
C THR A 501 15.83 -10.72 -34.49
N ARG A 502 15.30 -9.50 -34.35
CA ARG A 502 14.48 -9.10 -33.19
C ARG A 502 13.08 -9.73 -33.18
N GLU A 503 12.74 -10.50 -34.21
CA GLU A 503 11.43 -11.12 -34.35
C GLU A 503 11.39 -12.50 -33.67
N LYS A 504 10.36 -12.72 -32.86
CA LYS A 504 10.08 -14.04 -32.32
C LYS A 504 9.73 -14.98 -33.47
N LYS A 505 10.42 -16.12 -33.56
CA LYS A 505 10.15 -17.12 -34.60
C LYS A 505 9.09 -18.14 -34.16
N GLY A 506 8.57 -18.89 -35.13
CA GLY A 506 7.53 -19.90 -34.91
C GLY A 506 8.08 -21.17 -34.26
N PHE A 507 8.28 -21.14 -32.94
CA PHE A 507 8.62 -22.32 -32.14
C PHE A 507 7.72 -22.45 -30.91
N VAL A 508 7.68 -23.65 -30.33
CA VAL A 508 7.06 -23.92 -29.04
C VAL A 508 8.09 -24.47 -28.07
N TYR A 509 8.18 -23.83 -26.91
CA TYR A 509 9.00 -24.29 -25.79
C TYR A 509 8.21 -25.18 -24.85
N ILE A 510 8.69 -26.39 -24.55
CA ILE A 510 8.06 -27.31 -23.61
C ILE A 510 9.07 -27.61 -22.49
N PRO A 511 8.84 -27.13 -21.26
CA PRO A 511 9.70 -27.46 -20.13
C PRO A 511 9.46 -28.88 -19.64
N CYS A 512 10.37 -29.37 -18.80
CA CYS A 512 10.16 -30.52 -17.94
C CYS A 512 8.76 -30.52 -17.28
N PRO A 513 7.98 -31.62 -17.40
CA PRO A 513 6.64 -31.72 -16.83
C PRO A 513 6.57 -31.40 -15.33
N SER A 514 7.59 -31.80 -14.56
CA SER A 514 7.68 -31.55 -13.11
C SER A 514 7.93 -30.09 -12.74
N LYS A 515 8.39 -29.25 -13.68
CA LYS A 515 8.69 -27.81 -13.47
C LYS A 515 7.45 -26.92 -13.66
N ILE A 516 6.34 -27.45 -14.16
CA ILE A 516 5.06 -26.73 -14.28
C ILE A 516 4.34 -26.71 -12.91
N SER A 517 3.61 -25.62 -12.63
CA SER A 517 2.89 -25.47 -11.35
C SER A 517 1.80 -26.54 -11.15
N ASN A 518 1.91 -27.31 -10.07
CA ASN A 518 0.98 -28.37 -9.69
C ASN A 518 -0.45 -27.88 -9.37
N THR A 519 -0.61 -26.60 -9.04
CA THR A 519 -1.88 -26.01 -8.59
C THR A 519 -2.83 -25.61 -9.72
N ILE A 520 -2.45 -25.78 -10.99
CA ILE A 520 -3.27 -25.32 -12.12
C ILE A 520 -4.29 -26.39 -12.51
N LYS A 521 -5.57 -26.03 -12.65
CA LYS A 521 -6.57 -26.95 -13.23
C LYS A 521 -6.37 -27.09 -14.73
N ILE A 522 -6.43 -28.33 -15.21
CA ILE A 522 -6.12 -28.67 -16.61
C ILE A 522 -7.03 -27.97 -17.61
N ARG A 523 -8.33 -27.80 -17.32
CA ARG A 523 -9.25 -27.01 -18.16
C ARG A 523 -8.75 -25.58 -18.44
N HIS A 524 -8.01 -24.97 -17.52
CA HIS A 524 -7.49 -23.62 -17.70
C HIS A 524 -6.24 -23.62 -18.59
N LEU A 525 -5.38 -24.65 -18.49
CA LEU A 525 -4.29 -24.86 -19.46
C LEU A 525 -4.84 -25.14 -20.86
N LEU A 526 -5.84 -26.02 -20.97
CA LEU A 526 -6.52 -26.32 -22.24
C LEU A 526 -7.13 -25.06 -22.86
N SER A 527 -7.63 -24.11 -22.07
CA SER A 527 -8.15 -22.85 -22.59
C SER A 527 -7.11 -21.96 -23.30
N LEU A 528 -5.80 -22.23 -23.13
CA LEU A 528 -4.75 -21.53 -23.87
C LEU A 528 -4.72 -21.93 -25.35
N ALA A 529 -5.16 -23.14 -25.68
CA ALA A 529 -5.22 -23.67 -27.02
C ALA A 529 -6.68 -23.76 -27.52
N PHE A 530 -6.90 -23.54 -28.82
CA PHE A 530 -8.24 -23.73 -29.39
C PHE A 530 -8.45 -25.22 -29.69
N ARG A 531 -9.57 -25.79 -29.20
CA ARG A 531 -10.07 -27.13 -29.57
C ARG A 531 -9.06 -28.28 -29.42
N VAL A 532 -8.35 -28.35 -28.29
CA VAL A 532 -7.50 -29.52 -27.97
C VAL A 532 -8.34 -30.55 -27.22
N SER A 533 -8.63 -31.68 -27.86
CA SER A 533 -8.97 -32.92 -27.17
C SER A 533 -7.68 -33.68 -26.89
N VAL A 534 -7.53 -34.19 -25.67
CA VAL A 534 -6.47 -35.16 -25.35
C VAL A 534 -7.16 -36.52 -25.37
N PRO A 535 -6.90 -37.38 -26.38
CA PRO A 535 -7.53 -38.69 -26.47
C PRO A 535 -7.28 -39.52 -25.20
N GLY A 536 -8.31 -40.23 -24.72
CA GLY A 536 -8.18 -41.19 -23.61
C GLY A 536 -8.11 -40.60 -22.19
N LEU A 537 -8.26 -39.28 -21.99
CA LEU A 537 -8.09 -38.64 -20.68
C LEU A 537 -9.29 -37.74 -20.29
N ASP A 538 -10.16 -38.20 -19.39
CA ASP A 538 -11.13 -37.33 -18.70
C ASP A 538 -10.46 -36.55 -17.55
N ILE A 539 -9.67 -35.55 -17.95
CA ILE A 539 -8.80 -34.80 -17.02
C ILE A 539 -9.23 -33.36 -16.81
N LYS A 540 -10.32 -32.89 -17.42
CA LYS A 540 -10.68 -31.46 -17.41
C LYS A 540 -10.84 -30.89 -15.99
N LYS A 541 -11.29 -31.72 -15.03
CA LYS A 541 -11.50 -31.32 -13.63
C LYS A 541 -10.26 -31.50 -12.74
N LYS A 542 -9.24 -32.27 -13.16
CA LYS A 542 -8.07 -32.57 -12.34
C LYS A 542 -7.10 -31.37 -12.27
N LEU A 543 -6.35 -31.31 -11.18
CA LEU A 543 -5.18 -30.44 -11.05
C LEU A 543 -4.01 -31.05 -11.82
N PHE A 544 -3.17 -30.21 -12.41
CA PHE A 544 -1.99 -30.64 -13.14
C PHE A 544 -1.04 -31.48 -12.27
N GLY A 545 -0.92 -31.15 -10.98
CA GLY A 545 -0.11 -31.91 -10.02
C GLY A 545 -0.62 -33.33 -9.73
N ASN A 546 -1.90 -33.61 -10.02
CA ASN A 546 -2.51 -34.92 -9.76
C ASN A 546 -2.38 -35.87 -10.97
N LEU A 547 -1.80 -35.40 -12.07
CA LEU A 547 -1.47 -36.24 -13.22
C LEU A 547 -0.18 -37.01 -12.95
N LYS A 548 -0.08 -38.23 -13.49
CA LYS A 548 1.21 -38.91 -13.62
C LYS A 548 2.10 -38.12 -14.57
N ASP A 549 3.41 -38.27 -14.46
CA ASP A 549 4.30 -37.42 -15.26
C ASP A 549 4.21 -37.67 -16.77
N LEU A 550 3.97 -38.92 -17.19
CA LEU A 550 3.62 -39.26 -18.58
C LEU A 550 2.36 -38.53 -19.07
N GLU A 551 1.32 -38.43 -18.24
CA GLU A 551 0.09 -37.71 -18.57
C GLU A 551 0.33 -36.19 -18.66
N LYS A 552 1.13 -35.63 -17.75
CA LYS A 552 1.56 -34.22 -17.81
C LYS A 552 2.29 -33.93 -19.11
N ALA A 553 3.23 -34.81 -19.46
CA ALA A 553 4.04 -34.71 -20.66
C ALA A 553 3.19 -34.75 -21.93
N ARG A 554 2.28 -35.74 -22.06
CA ARG A 554 1.29 -35.83 -23.15
C ARG A 554 0.41 -34.59 -23.26
N LEU A 555 -0.08 -34.06 -22.13
CA LEU A 555 -0.89 -32.85 -22.12
C LEU A 555 -0.11 -31.63 -22.64
N LEU A 556 1.13 -31.44 -22.20
CA LEU A 556 1.99 -30.33 -22.66
C LEU A 556 2.28 -30.44 -24.16
N ILE A 557 2.48 -31.66 -24.67
CA ILE A 557 2.69 -31.93 -26.10
C ILE A 557 1.44 -31.65 -26.91
N ALA A 558 0.27 -32.13 -26.48
CA ALA A 558 -1.00 -31.86 -27.16
C ALA A 558 -1.26 -30.35 -27.26
N LEU A 559 -0.99 -29.61 -26.18
CA LEU A 559 -1.06 -28.15 -26.16
C LEU A 559 -0.05 -27.51 -27.12
N ALA A 560 1.17 -28.02 -27.21
CA ALA A 560 2.17 -27.55 -28.14
C ALA A 560 1.81 -27.86 -29.61
N GLN A 561 1.28 -29.04 -29.89
CA GLN A 561 0.87 -29.47 -31.23
C GLN A 561 -0.27 -28.63 -31.78
N SER A 562 -1.14 -28.08 -30.92
CA SER A 562 -2.19 -27.13 -31.31
C SER A 562 -1.66 -25.84 -31.94
N LYS A 563 -0.38 -25.54 -31.74
CA LYS A 563 0.30 -24.43 -32.42
C LYS A 563 0.83 -24.89 -33.77
N LYS A 564 0.51 -24.11 -34.81
CA LYS A 564 1.05 -24.26 -36.17
C LYS A 564 2.51 -23.75 -36.21
N THR A 565 3.41 -24.47 -35.55
CA THR A 565 4.85 -24.17 -35.53
C THR A 565 5.63 -25.37 -36.04
N GLY A 566 6.64 -25.13 -36.87
CA GLY A 566 7.52 -26.18 -37.40
C GLY A 566 8.59 -26.66 -36.41
N ILE A 567 8.78 -25.96 -35.29
CA ILE A 567 9.86 -26.25 -34.32
C ILE A 567 9.29 -26.45 -32.91
N ILE A 568 9.68 -27.54 -32.26
CA ILE A 568 9.40 -27.84 -30.86
C ILE A 568 10.73 -27.98 -30.12
N ILE A 569 10.88 -27.24 -29.03
CA ILE A 569 12.04 -27.33 -28.14
C ILE A 569 11.60 -27.96 -26.82
N LEU A 570 12.17 -29.10 -26.48
CA LEU A 570 11.96 -29.81 -25.22
C LEU A 570 13.12 -29.44 -24.28
N ASP A 571 12.86 -28.85 -23.12
CA ASP A 571 13.91 -28.40 -22.18
C ASP A 571 13.90 -29.22 -20.89
N ASP A 572 14.95 -30.03 -20.72
CA ASP A 572 15.10 -31.04 -19.67
C ASP A 572 13.84 -31.93 -19.56
N PHE A 573 13.20 -32.21 -20.70
CA PHE A 573 11.85 -32.81 -20.70
C PHE A 573 11.84 -34.23 -20.14
N ALA A 574 12.88 -35.01 -20.43
CA ALA A 574 13.05 -36.37 -19.95
C ALA A 574 13.22 -36.46 -18.42
N GLU A 575 13.71 -35.41 -17.74
CA GLU A 575 13.89 -35.40 -16.27
C GLU A 575 12.57 -35.58 -15.50
N GLY A 576 11.45 -35.30 -16.16
CA GLY A 576 10.14 -35.46 -15.55
C GLY A 576 9.57 -36.86 -15.69
N LEU A 577 10.15 -37.76 -16.49
CA LEU A 577 9.56 -39.05 -16.82
C LEU A 577 10.17 -40.17 -15.98
N ALA A 578 9.38 -41.20 -15.68
CA ALA A 578 9.80 -42.28 -14.79
C ALA A 578 10.79 -43.23 -15.47
N THR A 579 10.63 -43.43 -16.78
CA THR A 579 11.48 -44.33 -17.57
C THR A 579 11.86 -43.72 -18.91
N GLU A 580 12.96 -44.21 -19.47
CA GLU A 580 13.39 -43.88 -20.83
C GLU A 580 12.36 -44.28 -21.89
N TYR A 581 11.66 -45.40 -21.66
CA TYR A 581 10.60 -45.89 -22.55
C TYR A 581 9.46 -44.88 -22.71
N GLU A 582 9.02 -44.24 -21.62
CA GLU A 582 8.00 -43.19 -21.65
C GLU A 582 8.42 -42.01 -22.53
N TYR A 583 9.70 -41.65 -22.52
CA TYR A 583 10.24 -40.59 -23.38
C TYR A 583 10.26 -41.00 -24.85
N ILE A 584 10.62 -42.26 -25.15
CA ILE A 584 10.61 -42.82 -26.51
C ILE A 584 9.18 -42.86 -27.07
N GLU A 585 8.20 -43.27 -26.26
CA GLU A 585 6.79 -43.29 -26.63
C GLU A 585 6.31 -41.89 -27.03
N ILE A 586 6.58 -40.89 -26.18
CA ILE A 586 6.31 -39.49 -26.46
C ILE A 586 7.03 -39.01 -27.73
N ALA A 587 8.31 -39.33 -27.87
CA ALA A 587 9.11 -38.91 -29.01
C ALA A 587 8.51 -39.42 -30.33
N ARG A 588 8.00 -40.66 -30.36
CA ARG A 588 7.27 -41.24 -31.50
C ARG A 588 5.96 -40.49 -31.77
N GLU A 589 5.18 -40.16 -30.73
CA GLU A 589 3.95 -39.36 -30.87
C GLU A 589 4.23 -37.99 -31.50
N ILE A 590 5.33 -37.32 -31.16
CA ILE A 590 5.69 -36.01 -31.73
C ILE A 590 6.27 -36.16 -33.16
N LYS A 591 7.06 -37.22 -33.43
CA LYS A 591 7.73 -37.44 -34.73
C LYS A 591 6.75 -37.55 -35.90
N SER A 592 5.54 -38.07 -35.66
CA SER A 592 4.49 -38.19 -36.68
C SER A 592 4.00 -36.85 -37.27
N ALA A 593 4.40 -35.71 -36.69
CA ALA A 593 3.84 -34.40 -37.01
C ALA A 593 4.64 -33.54 -38.03
N ASP A 594 5.65 -34.09 -38.71
CA ASP A 594 6.56 -33.34 -39.64
C ASP A 594 7.15 -32.05 -39.01
N LYS A 595 7.64 -32.15 -37.77
CA LYS A 595 8.22 -31.04 -37.01
C LYS A 595 9.70 -31.30 -36.72
N LEU A 596 10.48 -30.22 -36.65
CA LEU A 596 11.81 -30.26 -36.07
C LEU A 596 11.68 -30.29 -34.54
N ILE A 597 12.26 -31.31 -33.91
CA ILE A 597 12.21 -31.49 -32.46
C ILE A 597 13.63 -31.40 -31.92
N ILE A 598 13.86 -30.44 -31.03
CA ILE A 598 15.15 -30.20 -30.38
C ILE A 598 14.99 -30.48 -28.90
N SER A 599 15.63 -31.54 -28.40
CA SER A 599 15.65 -31.90 -27.00
C SER A 599 16.93 -31.39 -26.35
N LEU A 600 16.79 -30.38 -25.49
CA LEU A 600 17.86 -29.84 -24.66
C LEU A 600 17.90 -30.62 -23.34
N SER A 601 19.05 -31.20 -23.00
CA SER A 601 19.25 -31.83 -21.69
C SER A 601 20.49 -31.27 -21.02
N SER A 602 20.39 -31.03 -19.71
CA SER A 602 21.55 -30.78 -18.86
C SER A 602 22.28 -32.07 -18.43
N ASN A 603 21.64 -33.23 -18.59
CA ASN A 603 22.15 -34.52 -18.16
C ASN A 603 22.39 -35.47 -19.36
N THR A 604 23.60 -36.05 -19.42
CA THR A 604 24.02 -37.01 -20.45
C THR A 604 23.26 -38.33 -20.39
N SER A 605 22.81 -38.77 -19.21
CA SER A 605 22.17 -40.08 -19.04
C SER A 605 20.73 -40.16 -19.56
N MET A 606 20.13 -39.02 -19.94
CA MET A 606 18.70 -38.95 -20.28
C MET A 606 18.41 -38.82 -21.77
N ILE A 607 19.44 -38.87 -22.63
CA ILE A 607 19.30 -38.72 -24.07
C ILE A 607 19.43 -40.11 -24.73
N VAL A 608 18.42 -40.96 -24.60
CA VAL A 608 18.28 -42.15 -25.46
C VAL A 608 17.05 -41.98 -26.34
N ILE A 609 17.27 -41.84 -27.65
CA ILE A 609 16.20 -41.84 -28.67
C ILE A 609 16.69 -42.78 -29.76
N PRO A 610 15.82 -43.64 -30.33
CA PRO A 610 16.24 -44.71 -31.23
C PRO A 610 16.88 -44.28 -32.57
N ASP A 611 16.79 -43.00 -32.97
CA ASP A 611 17.18 -42.52 -34.32
C ASP A 611 18.14 -41.29 -34.30
N LYS A 612 19.10 -41.23 -33.38
CA LYS A 612 19.66 -39.95 -32.90
C LYS A 612 20.95 -39.47 -33.56
N THR A 613 20.99 -38.17 -33.83
CA THR A 613 22.24 -37.38 -33.74
C THR A 613 22.30 -36.75 -32.34
N ILE A 614 23.23 -37.21 -31.50
CA ILE A 614 23.54 -36.58 -30.21
C ILE A 614 24.68 -35.59 -30.42
N ILE A 615 24.45 -34.35 -30.04
CA ILE A 615 25.45 -33.30 -30.05
C ILE A 615 25.72 -32.91 -28.60
N THR A 616 26.98 -33.06 -28.19
CA THR A 616 27.41 -32.73 -26.83
C THR A 616 28.20 -31.43 -26.86
N LEU A 617 27.64 -30.40 -26.23
CA LEU A 617 28.25 -29.09 -26.14
C LEU A 617 28.90 -28.92 -24.76
N ARG A 618 30.23 -28.95 -24.73
CA ARG A 618 31.03 -28.68 -23.53
C ARG A 618 31.60 -27.27 -23.56
N ARG A 619 31.90 -26.71 -22.38
CA ARG A 619 32.52 -25.39 -22.25
C ARG A 619 33.89 -25.42 -22.95
N GLY A 620 34.11 -24.54 -23.92
CA GLY A 620 35.38 -24.41 -24.64
C GLY A 620 35.55 -25.30 -25.89
N SER A 621 34.65 -26.24 -26.17
CA SER A 621 34.72 -27.09 -27.37
C SER A 621 33.36 -27.71 -27.71
N GLY A 622 32.89 -27.56 -28.95
CA GLY A 622 31.79 -28.36 -29.48
C GLY A 622 32.34 -29.65 -30.09
N TYR A 623 31.97 -30.81 -29.55
CA TYR A 623 32.31 -32.11 -30.14
C TYR A 623 31.01 -32.78 -30.62
N VAL A 624 30.95 -33.12 -31.91
CA VAL A 624 29.88 -33.96 -32.46
C VAL A 624 30.29 -35.41 -32.27
N GLN A 625 29.48 -36.20 -31.55
CA GLN A 625 29.85 -37.57 -31.17
C GLN A 625 29.52 -38.61 -32.27
N ASN A 626 28.92 -38.17 -33.39
CA ASN A 626 28.64 -38.98 -34.59
C ASN A 626 29.23 -38.29 -35.83
N LYS A 627 30.24 -38.91 -36.45
CA LYS A 627 30.97 -38.33 -37.61
C LYS A 627 30.21 -38.41 -38.94
N ASP A 628 29.08 -39.11 -39.00
CA ASP A 628 28.44 -39.44 -40.28
C ASP A 628 27.43 -38.39 -40.80
N ILE A 629 27.25 -37.25 -40.14
CA ILE A 629 26.25 -36.22 -40.55
C ILE A 629 26.82 -34.79 -40.41
N LEU A 630 27.97 -34.53 -41.03
CA LEU A 630 28.47 -33.18 -41.27
C LEU A 630 28.43 -32.87 -42.77
N LYS A 631 27.29 -32.31 -43.22
CA LYS A 631 27.22 -31.32 -44.28
C LYS A 631 26.33 -30.17 -43.85
#